data_AF-A0A9D3LYM5-F1
#
_entry.id   AF-A0A9D3LYM5-F1
#
_cell.length_a   1.000
_cell.length_b   1.000
_cell.length_c   1.000
_cell.angle_alpha   90.00
_cell.angle_beta   90.00
_cell.angle_gamma   90.00
#
_symmetry.space_group_name_H-M   'P 1'
#
loop_
_entity.id
_entity.type
_entity.pdbx_description
1 polymer ?
#
loop_
_entity_poly.entity_id
_entity_poly.type
_entity_poly.pdbx_seq_one_letter_code
_entity_poly.pdbx_strand_id
1 'polypeptide(L)'
;MEGMDLDLDSELMQKFSCMGTTDKDVLISEFQRLLGFQLNPAGCAFFLDMTNWNLQAAIGAYYDFESPNINAPVMSFVEDVTIGEGESVPPDTPFTKTWRIQNTGVESWPPGCV
;
A
#
# COMPACT_ATOMS: atom_id res chain seq x y z
N MET A 1 1.88 -4.47 -23.33
CA MET A 1 3.01 -3.52 -23.41
C MET A 1 2.61 -2.29 -22.58
N GLU A 2 2.42 -2.47 -21.27
CA GLU A 2 1.85 -1.46 -20.37
C GLU A 2 2.66 -1.28 -19.07
N GLY A 3 3.79 -1.99 -18.93
CA GLY A 3 4.66 -1.92 -17.73
C GLY A 3 5.86 -0.99 -17.86
N MET A 4 6.18 -0.49 -19.05
CA MET A 4 7.39 0.32 -19.27
C MET A 4 7.21 1.82 -18.97
N ASP A 5 5.98 2.34 -19.04
CA ASP A 5 5.69 3.76 -18.82
C ASP A 5 5.80 4.14 -17.33
N LEU A 6 5.35 3.26 -16.43
CA LEU A 6 5.39 3.50 -14.98
C LEU A 6 6.83 3.52 -14.44
N ASP A 7 7.70 2.66 -14.97
CA ASP A 7 9.12 2.60 -14.59
C ASP A 7 9.89 3.82 -15.10
N LEU A 8 9.59 4.27 -16.33
CA LEU A 8 10.18 5.48 -16.92
C LEU A 8 9.74 6.73 -16.16
N ASP A 9 8.47 6.86 -15.81
CA ASP A 9 7.95 7.98 -15.00
C ASP A 9 8.54 7.97 -13.58
N SER A 10 8.73 6.79 -12.99
CA SER A 10 9.39 6.63 -11.68
C SER A 10 10.86 7.05 -11.72
N GLU A 11 11.64 6.57 -12.70
CA GLU A 11 13.04 6.97 -12.89
C GLU A 11 13.17 8.46 -13.20
N LEU A 12 12.24 9.00 -14.00
CA LEU A 12 12.24 10.40 -14.38
C LEU A 12 11.87 11.29 -13.18
N MET A 13 10.85 10.92 -12.40
CA MET A 13 10.51 11.57 -11.13
C MET A 13 11.65 11.48 -10.11
N GLN A 14 12.41 10.38 -10.09
CA GLN A 14 13.60 10.24 -9.24
C GLN A 14 14.74 11.17 -9.69
N LYS A 15 14.90 11.40 -10.99
CA LYS A 15 15.86 12.39 -11.51
C LYS A 15 15.40 13.83 -11.25
N PHE A 16 14.09 14.10 -11.30
CA PHE A 16 13.52 15.40 -10.96
C PHE A 16 13.53 15.70 -9.46
N SER A 17 13.40 14.70 -8.59
CA SER A 17 13.47 14.88 -7.13
C SER A 17 14.86 15.31 -6.65
N CYS A 18 15.91 14.93 -7.38
CA CYS A 18 17.28 15.43 -7.16
C CYS A 18 17.48 16.91 -7.55
N MET A 19 16.52 17.51 -8.28
CA MET A 19 16.56 18.92 -8.71
C MET A 19 15.68 19.83 -7.85
N GLY A 20 15.03 19.29 -6.80
CA GLY A 20 14.26 20.07 -5.85
C GLY A 20 15.18 20.83 -4.89
N THR A 21 15.25 22.15 -5.01
CA THR A 21 15.76 23.05 -3.97
C THR A 21 14.76 23.13 -2.80
N THR A 22 14.26 21.99 -2.33
CA THR A 22 13.25 21.94 -1.28
C THR A 22 13.93 22.04 0.06
N ASP A 23 13.52 23.02 0.86
CA ASP A 23 14.04 23.23 2.19
C ASP A 23 13.88 21.94 3.02
N LYS A 24 15.00 21.46 3.58
CA LYS A 24 15.05 20.24 4.38
C LYS A 24 14.10 20.30 5.57
N ASP A 25 13.91 21.47 6.15
CA ASP A 25 13.01 21.68 7.28
C ASP A 25 11.54 21.57 6.87
N VAL A 26 11.21 21.98 5.64
CA VAL A 26 9.86 21.79 5.06
C VAL A 26 9.59 20.31 4.82
N LEU A 27 10.56 19.56 4.28
CA LEU A 27 10.42 18.12 4.05
C LEU A 27 10.23 17.34 5.34
N ILE A 28 11.01 17.68 6.38
CA ILE A 28 10.86 17.08 7.71
C ILE A 28 9.47 17.39 8.28
N SER A 29 9.02 18.65 8.20
CA SER A 29 7.72 19.08 8.72
C SER A 29 6.56 18.39 8.01
N GLU A 30 6.60 18.31 6.67
CA GLU A 30 5.59 17.61 5.88
C GLU A 30 5.57 16.11 6.15
N PHE A 31 6.75 15.49 6.28
CA PHE A 31 6.83 14.08 6.61
C PHE A 31 6.24 13.78 7.98
N GLN A 32 6.57 14.57 9.00
CA GLN A 32 5.97 14.45 10.34
C GLN A 32 4.45 14.61 10.31
N ARG A 33 3.94 15.59 9.55
CA ARG A 33 2.51 15.82 9.38
C ARG A 33 1.82 14.60 8.76
N LEU A 34 2.42 13.99 7.75
CA LEU A 34 1.86 12.80 7.07
C LEU A 34 1.87 11.55 7.95
N LEU A 35 2.82 11.43 8.87
CA LEU A 35 2.88 10.35 9.86
C LEU A 35 2.05 10.63 11.12
N GLY A 36 1.24 11.70 11.15
CA GLY A 36 0.46 12.07 12.33
C GLY A 36 1.32 12.38 13.57
N PHE A 37 2.53 12.91 13.37
CA PHE A 37 3.50 13.25 14.41
C PHE A 37 3.97 12.06 15.27
N GLN A 38 3.85 10.84 14.77
CA GLN A 38 4.36 9.64 15.47
C GLN A 38 5.89 9.62 15.53
N LEU A 39 6.55 10.16 14.49
CA LEU A 39 8.01 10.22 14.41
C LEU A 39 8.53 11.62 14.74
N ASN A 40 9.62 11.68 15.50
CA ASN A 40 10.29 12.94 15.84
C ASN A 40 11.07 13.51 14.63
N PRO A 41 11.46 14.81 14.64
CA PRO A 41 12.11 15.44 13.49
C PRO A 41 13.43 14.77 13.09
N ALA A 42 14.19 14.27 14.07
CA ALA A 42 15.45 13.57 13.83
C ALA A 42 15.24 12.22 13.13
N GLY A 43 14.18 11.48 13.49
CA GLY A 43 13.76 10.27 12.82
C GLY A 43 13.29 10.54 11.39
N CYS A 44 12.50 11.60 11.18
CA CYS A 44 12.11 12.01 9.83
C CYS A 44 13.31 12.37 8.95
N ALA A 45 14.27 13.12 9.50
CA ALA A 45 15.51 13.44 8.80
C ALA A 45 16.31 12.18 8.45
N PHE A 46 16.35 11.16 9.32
CA PHE A 46 17.04 9.90 9.07
C PHE A 46 16.46 9.15 7.86
N PHE A 47 15.13 8.95 7.80
CA PHE A 47 14.50 8.28 6.66
C PHE A 47 14.60 9.10 5.37
N LEU A 48 14.46 10.42 5.45
CA LEU A 48 14.70 11.30 4.30
C LEU A 48 16.13 11.20 3.80
N ASP A 49 17.13 11.14 4.68
CA ASP A 49 18.53 11.00 4.27
C ASP A 49 18.79 9.66 3.57
N MET A 50 18.22 8.56 4.07
CA MET A 50 18.30 7.24 3.45
C MET A 50 17.64 7.18 2.06
N THR A 51 16.64 8.00 1.80
CA THR A 51 15.89 8.03 0.52
C THR A 51 16.28 9.20 -0.37
N ASN A 52 17.48 9.76 -0.16
CA ASN A 52 18.01 10.88 -0.93
C ASN A 52 17.04 12.09 -0.95
N TRP A 53 16.45 12.38 0.20
CA TRP A 53 15.48 13.44 0.47
C TRP A 53 14.20 13.37 -0.38
N ASN A 54 13.87 12.19 -0.90
CA ASN A 54 12.59 11.92 -1.54
C ASN A 54 11.54 11.58 -0.48
N LEU A 55 10.57 12.49 -0.30
CA LEU A 55 9.48 12.35 0.68
C LEU A 55 8.64 11.09 0.47
N GLN A 56 8.27 10.77 -0.77
CA GLN A 56 7.44 9.59 -1.06
C GLN A 56 8.17 8.30 -0.73
N ALA A 57 9.45 8.22 -1.10
CA ALA A 57 10.29 7.07 -0.77
C ALA A 57 10.52 6.96 0.75
N ALA A 58 10.68 8.09 1.47
CA ALA A 58 10.84 8.08 2.93
C ALA A 58 9.59 7.57 3.64
N ILE A 59 8.40 7.94 3.15
CA ILE A 59 7.13 7.45 3.67
C ILE A 59 7.00 5.95 3.46
N GLY A 60 7.31 5.46 2.25
CA GLY A 60 7.35 4.03 1.96
C GLY A 60 8.30 3.29 2.89
N ALA A 61 9.55 3.76 3.00
CA ALA A 61 10.56 3.15 3.86
C ALA A 61 10.18 3.15 5.35
N TYR A 62 9.51 4.20 5.84
CA TYR A 62 8.99 4.24 7.21
C TYR A 62 7.91 3.20 7.42
N TYR A 63 6.91 3.11 6.53
CA TYR A 63 5.86 2.10 6.67
C TYR A 63 6.36 0.68 6.43
N ASP A 64 7.37 0.46 5.60
CA ASP A 64 7.97 -0.87 5.45
C ASP A 64 8.73 -1.29 6.73
N PHE A 65 9.31 -0.33 7.45
CA PHE A 65 10.05 -0.57 8.70
C PHE A 65 9.14 -0.66 9.94
N GLU A 66 8.22 0.29 10.09
CA GLU A 66 7.24 0.35 11.19
C GLU A 66 6.00 -0.49 10.94
N SER A 67 5.79 -1.02 9.73
CA SER A 67 4.81 -2.07 9.48
C SER A 67 5.10 -3.10 10.55
N PRO A 68 4.22 -3.24 11.56
CA PRO A 68 4.54 -4.17 12.60
C PRO A 68 4.60 -5.54 11.91
N ASN A 69 5.20 -6.53 12.56
CA ASN A 69 4.92 -7.91 12.21
C ASN A 69 3.43 -8.24 12.55
N ILE A 70 2.48 -7.33 12.28
CA ILE A 70 1.10 -7.68 12.02
C ILE A 70 1.18 -8.52 10.77
N ASN A 71 1.35 -9.81 10.99
CA ASN A 71 1.07 -10.78 9.98
C ASN A 71 -0.37 -10.46 9.52
N ALA A 72 -0.54 -9.93 8.32
CA ALA A 72 -1.89 -9.71 7.83
C ALA A 72 -2.54 -11.10 7.68
N PRO A 73 -3.84 -11.25 7.96
CA PRO A 73 -4.50 -12.49 7.63
C PRO A 73 -4.45 -12.67 6.11
N VAL A 74 -4.19 -13.90 5.68
CA VAL A 74 -4.02 -14.22 4.25
C VAL A 74 -5.24 -15.03 3.82
N MET A 75 -5.80 -14.74 2.65
CA MET A 75 -6.89 -15.52 2.06
C MET A 75 -6.49 -16.19 0.76
N SER A 76 -7.09 -17.34 0.52
CA SER A 76 -7.28 -17.89 -0.82
C SER A 76 -8.77 -17.95 -1.16
N PHE A 77 -9.08 -17.74 -2.43
CA PHE A 77 -10.37 -18.09 -2.99
C PHE A 77 -10.50 -19.62 -3.01
N VAL A 78 -11.66 -20.14 -2.60
CA VAL A 78 -11.94 -21.58 -2.62
C VAL A 78 -12.87 -21.90 -3.78
N GLU A 79 -14.04 -21.29 -3.79
CA GLU A 79 -15.05 -21.58 -4.82
C GLU A 79 -16.13 -20.49 -4.88
N ASP A 80 -16.77 -20.46 -6.04
CA ASP A 80 -18.07 -19.84 -6.22
C ASP A 80 -19.17 -20.76 -5.66
N VAL A 81 -19.97 -20.26 -4.73
CA VAL A 81 -20.98 -21.06 -4.02
C VAL A 81 -22.34 -21.01 -4.72
N THR A 82 -22.72 -19.86 -5.29
CA THR A 82 -24.04 -19.68 -5.90
C THR A 82 -24.01 -19.66 -7.41
N ILE A 83 -23.22 -18.78 -8.01
CA ILE A 83 -23.09 -18.65 -9.46
C ILE A 83 -21.66 -18.98 -9.80
N GLY A 84 -21.43 -20.03 -10.57
CA GLY A 84 -20.10 -20.54 -10.90
C GLY A 84 -19.35 -19.67 -11.92
N GLU A 85 -18.07 -19.98 -12.12
CA GLU A 85 -17.31 -19.41 -13.22
C GLU A 85 -17.92 -19.81 -14.57
N GLY A 86 -18.18 -18.82 -15.43
CA GLY A 86 -18.76 -19.03 -16.75
C GLY A 86 -20.28 -19.20 -16.78
N GLU A 87 -20.96 -19.15 -15.63
CA GLU A 87 -22.42 -19.10 -15.61
C GLU A 87 -22.93 -17.73 -16.09
N SER A 88 -24.04 -17.75 -16.84
CA SER A 88 -24.68 -16.54 -17.37
C SER A 88 -25.97 -16.25 -16.61
N VAL A 89 -26.15 -14.98 -16.24
CA VAL A 89 -27.38 -14.47 -15.64
C VAL A 89 -28.12 -13.64 -16.69
N PRO A 90 -29.39 -13.92 -16.97
CA PRO A 90 -30.17 -13.13 -17.93
C PRO A 90 -30.31 -11.66 -17.50
N PRO A 91 -30.50 -10.73 -18.45
CA PRO A 91 -30.80 -9.34 -18.13
C PRO A 91 -32.02 -9.22 -17.21
N ASP A 92 -32.03 -8.18 -16.38
CA ASP A 92 -33.12 -7.88 -15.43
C ASP A 92 -33.43 -8.99 -14.42
N THR A 93 -32.47 -9.89 -14.17
CA THR A 93 -32.58 -10.96 -13.17
C THR A 93 -31.73 -10.62 -11.94
N PRO A 94 -32.35 -10.37 -10.77
CA PRO A 94 -31.63 -10.22 -9.51
C PRO A 94 -30.92 -11.52 -9.13
N PHE A 95 -29.69 -11.42 -8.66
CA PHE A 95 -28.95 -12.57 -8.18
C PHE A 95 -28.07 -12.23 -6.98
N THR A 96 -27.63 -13.27 -6.26
CA THR A 96 -26.64 -13.15 -5.18
C THR A 96 -25.41 -13.98 -5.56
N LYS A 97 -24.25 -13.33 -5.63
CA LYS A 97 -22.96 -14.01 -5.77
C LYS A 97 -22.41 -14.28 -4.37
N THR A 98 -22.17 -15.55 -4.07
CA THR A 98 -21.57 -15.99 -2.81
C THR A 98 -20.24 -16.64 -3.13
N TRP A 99 -19.21 -16.18 -2.44
CA TRP A 99 -17.86 -16.74 -2.52
C TRP A 99 -17.52 -17.43 -1.23
N ARG A 100 -16.83 -18.56 -1.34
CA ARG A 100 -16.13 -19.16 -0.21
C ARG A 100 -14.67 -18.78 -0.29
N ILE A 101 -14.19 -18.17 0.79
CA ILE A 101 -12.77 -17.84 0.98
C ILE A 101 -12.27 -18.61 2.21
N GLN A 102 -10.98 -18.91 2.21
CA GLN A 102 -10.31 -19.60 3.31
C GLN A 102 -9.15 -18.75 3.80
N ASN A 103 -9.00 -18.64 5.12
CA ASN A 103 -7.77 -18.13 5.71
C ASN A 103 -6.67 -19.18 5.54
N THR A 104 -5.62 -18.83 4.82
CA THR A 104 -4.44 -19.66 4.59
C THR A 104 -3.20 -19.15 5.33
N GLY A 105 -3.34 -18.04 6.06
CA GLY A 105 -2.31 -17.45 6.88
C GLY A 105 -2.25 -18.03 8.29
N VAL A 106 -1.24 -17.58 9.05
CA VAL A 106 -1.05 -17.95 10.46
C VAL A 106 -1.91 -17.11 11.42
N GLU A 107 -2.34 -15.92 10.98
CA GLU A 107 -3.19 -15.04 11.79
C GLU A 107 -4.66 -15.26 11.52
N SER A 108 -5.46 -15.13 12.57
CA SER A 108 -6.91 -15.18 12.49
C SER A 108 -7.49 -13.93 11.81
N TRP A 109 -8.72 -14.07 11.30
CA TRP A 109 -9.47 -12.90 10.81
C TRP A 109 -9.71 -11.89 11.95
N PRO A 110 -9.79 -10.58 11.63
CA PRO A 110 -10.15 -9.58 12.62
C PRO A 110 -11.54 -9.85 13.23
N PRO A 111 -11.79 -9.39 14.46
CA PRO A 111 -13.10 -9.53 15.09
C PRO A 111 -14.23 -8.98 14.20
N GLY A 112 -15.27 -9.80 13.97
CA GLY A 112 -16.42 -9.44 13.12
C GLY A 112 -16.29 -9.84 11.64
N CYS A 113 -15.14 -10.37 11.23
CA CYS A 113 -14.94 -10.97 9.91
C CYS A 113 -15.13 -12.50 9.98
N VAL A 114 -16.39 -12.95 9.95
CA VAL A 114 -16.80 -14.37 9.86
C VAL A 114 -17.86 -14.58 8.81
#